data_AF-A0A090AEW5-F1
#
_entry.id   AF-A0A090AEW5-F1
#
_cell.length_a   1.000
_cell.length_b   1.000
_cell.length_c   1.000
_cell.angle_alpha   90.00
_cell.angle_beta   90.00
_cell.angle_gamma   90.00
#
_symmetry.space_group_name_H-M   'P 1'
#
loop_
_entity.id
_entity.type
_entity.pdbx_description
1 polymer ?
#
loop_
_entity_poly.entity_id
_entity_poly.type
_entity_poly.pdbx_seq_one_letter_code
_entity_poly.pdbx_strand_id
1 'polypeptide(L)'
;MYTLLKSDKWMDDKYLTRVMRKVCQRGHNHTYNQIIVRSDDYTVFTLRTSTSSAPRKNVWIKIPSLVKGKRIAIPLSTNVAPKGNLRIILRHEKIEVHYAVEVEETNDCGTQTLGVDKGFTEVLTDSDGGTLRRKSWRSFNQRI
;
A
#
# COMPACT_ATOMS: atom_id res chain seq x y z
N MET A 1 25.92 23.25 -5.79
CA MET A 1 25.01 22.46 -6.66
C MET A 1 24.94 20.98 -6.24
N TYR A 2 26.04 20.22 -6.31
CA TYR A 2 26.09 18.78 -5.98
C TYR A 2 25.68 18.43 -4.54
N THR A 3 26.00 19.29 -3.58
CA THR A 3 25.70 19.09 -2.15
C THR A 3 24.18 19.03 -1.85
N LEU A 4 23.36 19.74 -2.63
CA LEU A 4 21.90 19.74 -2.45
C LEU A 4 21.25 18.45 -2.94
N LEU A 5 21.81 17.82 -3.98
CA LEU A 5 21.36 16.51 -4.45
C LEU A 5 21.75 15.41 -3.44
N LYS A 6 22.96 15.47 -2.88
CA LYS A 6 23.42 14.51 -1.86
C LYS A 6 22.69 14.58 -0.52
N SER A 7 22.13 15.74 -0.18
CA SER A 7 21.40 15.97 1.08
C SER A 7 19.88 15.88 0.93
N ASP A 8 19.38 15.47 -0.24
CA ASP A 8 17.96 15.42 -0.61
C ASP A 8 17.19 16.75 -0.45
N LYS A 9 17.91 17.88 -0.43
CA LYS A 9 17.36 19.24 -0.33
C LYS A 9 17.17 19.91 -1.70
N TRP A 10 17.16 19.12 -2.77
CA TRP A 10 17.03 19.63 -4.13
C TRP A 10 15.64 20.22 -4.41
N MET A 11 14.64 19.95 -3.57
CA MET A 11 13.29 20.52 -3.65
C MET A 11 13.25 22.02 -3.30
N ASP A 12 14.23 22.52 -2.55
CA ASP A 12 14.30 23.93 -2.13
C ASP A 12 14.87 24.84 -3.22
N ASP A 13 15.57 24.28 -4.21
CA ASP A 13 16.16 25.01 -5.33
C ASP A 13 15.31 24.87 -6.60
N LYS A 14 14.89 26.01 -7.16
CA LYS A 14 14.01 26.06 -8.34
C LYS A 14 14.61 25.40 -9.59
N TYR A 15 15.92 25.54 -9.79
CA TYR A 15 16.60 25.00 -10.96
C TYR A 15 16.74 23.48 -10.83
N LEU A 16 17.23 22.99 -9.69
CA LEU A 16 17.38 21.56 -9.42
C LEU A 16 16.04 20.84 -9.47
N THR A 17 14.98 21.43 -8.92
CA THR A 17 13.62 20.86 -9.04
C THR A 17 13.19 20.67 -10.49
N ARG A 18 13.51 21.60 -11.39
CA ARG A 18 13.18 21.50 -12.83
C ARG A 18 14.03 20.45 -13.53
N VAL A 19 15.31 20.34 -13.18
CA VAL A 19 16.20 19.29 -13.71
C VAL A 19 15.73 17.90 -13.24
N MET A 20 15.47 17.74 -11.95
CA MET A 20 15.01 16.47 -11.37
C MET A 20 13.67 16.02 -11.96
N ARG A 21 12.71 16.93 -12.23
CA ARG A 21 11.46 16.56 -12.93
C ARG A 21 11.67 16.09 -14.37
N LYS A 22 12.76 16.46 -15.03
CA LYS A 22 13.10 15.98 -16.38
C LYS A 22 13.80 14.62 -16.33
N VAL A 23 14.67 14.42 -15.34
CA VAL A 23 15.45 13.18 -15.17
C VAL A 23 14.61 12.07 -14.53
N CYS A 24 13.91 12.38 -13.44
CA CYS A 24 12.96 11.51 -12.78
C CYS A 24 11.63 11.58 -13.54
N GLN A 25 11.52 10.74 -14.58
CA GLN A 25 10.27 10.58 -15.31
C GLN A 25 9.17 10.17 -14.34
N ARG A 26 8.00 10.77 -14.49
CA ARG A 26 6.84 10.41 -13.68
C ARG A 26 6.48 8.96 -13.97
N GLY A 27 6.26 8.18 -12.91
CA GLY A 27 5.67 6.85 -13.05
C GLY A 27 4.28 6.98 -13.67
N HIS A 28 4.10 6.42 -14.87
CA HIS A 28 2.77 6.31 -15.47
C HIS A 28 2.11 5.06 -14.91
N ASN A 29 0.90 5.21 -14.37
CA ASN A 29 0.11 4.09 -13.91
C ASN A 29 -0.88 3.70 -15.02
N HIS A 30 -0.76 2.48 -15.55
CA HIS A 30 -1.65 1.91 -16.57
C HIS A 30 -2.83 1.13 -15.97
N THR A 31 -3.25 1.44 -14.75
CA THR A 31 -4.42 0.79 -14.13
C THR A 31 -5.72 1.33 -14.76
N TYR A 32 -6.42 0.44 -15.46
CA TYR A 32 -7.75 0.70 -16.00
C TYR A 32 -8.84 0.45 -14.94
N ASN A 33 -10.05 0.96 -15.19
CA ASN A 33 -11.25 0.76 -14.37
C ASN A 33 -11.07 1.15 -12.89
N GLN A 34 -10.36 2.26 -12.66
CA GLN A 34 -10.13 2.81 -11.33
C GLN A 34 -11.00 4.04 -11.05
N ILE A 35 -11.48 4.14 -9.82
CA ILE A 35 -12.19 5.30 -9.30
C ILE A 35 -11.41 5.78 -8.07
N ILE A 36 -11.01 7.04 -8.06
CA ILE A 36 -10.40 7.67 -6.89
C ILE A 36 -11.51 8.30 -6.06
N VAL A 37 -11.66 7.82 -4.82
CA VAL A 37 -12.61 8.36 -3.85
C VAL A 37 -11.83 9.15 -2.82
N ARG A 38 -12.19 10.40 -2.63
CA ARG A 38 -11.52 11.26 -1.65
C ARG A 38 -11.89 10.86 -0.23
N SER A 39 -11.02 11.19 0.73
CA SER A 39 -11.22 10.89 2.16
C SER A 39 -12.51 11.47 2.75
N ASP A 40 -13.03 12.56 2.19
CA ASP A 40 -14.26 13.23 2.62
C ASP A 40 -15.54 12.65 1.98
N ASP A 41 -15.42 11.82 0.94
CA ASP A 41 -16.56 11.34 0.16
C ASP A 41 -17.06 9.95 0.57
N TYR A 42 -16.36 9.23 1.45
CA TYR A 42 -16.81 7.93 1.95
C TYR A 42 -17.05 7.94 3.46
N THR A 43 -17.87 6.99 3.91
CA THR A 43 -18.05 6.73 5.34
C THR A 43 -17.70 5.29 5.65
N VAL A 44 -17.09 5.05 6.81
CA VAL A 44 -16.73 3.71 7.29
C VAL A 44 -17.66 3.33 8.44
N PHE A 45 -18.14 2.09 8.42
CA PHE A 45 -18.96 1.54 9.50
C PHE A 45 -18.66 0.07 9.68
N THR A 46 -19.03 -0.51 10.82
CA THR A 46 -18.72 -1.89 11.14
C THR A 46 -19.97 -2.66 11.50
N LEU A 47 -20.11 -3.85 10.94
CA LEU A 47 -21.22 -4.76 11.24
C LEU A 47 -20.67 -5.99 11.98
N ARG A 48 -21.37 -6.42 13.04
CA ARG A 48 -21.14 -7.73 13.66
C ARG A 48 -21.94 -8.76 12.90
N THR A 49 -21.26 -9.74 12.31
CA THR A 49 -21.90 -10.92 11.74
C THR A 49 -21.88 -12.04 12.77
N SER A 50 -23.06 -12.54 13.16
CA SER A 50 -23.25 -13.61 14.16
C SER A 50 -23.03 -15.02 13.60
N THR A 51 -22.66 -15.15 12.32
CA THR A 51 -22.77 -16.39 11.54
C THR A 51 -21.54 -17.30 11.64
N SER A 52 -20.48 -16.94 12.38
CA SER A 52 -19.30 -17.78 12.57
C SER A 52 -19.05 -18.12 14.04
N SER A 53 -18.53 -19.31 14.29
CA SER A 53 -18.11 -19.86 15.60
C SER A 53 -17.17 -18.94 16.41
N ALA A 54 -16.61 -17.90 15.78
CA ALA A 54 -16.03 -16.75 16.44
C ALA A 54 -16.63 -15.44 15.85
N PRO A 55 -17.09 -14.48 16.67
CA PRO A 55 -17.62 -13.21 16.18
C PRO A 55 -16.51 -12.39 15.50
N ARG A 56 -16.67 -12.07 14.22
CA ARG A 56 -15.79 -11.15 13.48
C ARG A 56 -16.47 -9.81 13.24
N LYS A 57 -15.68 -8.73 13.34
CA LYS A 57 -16.09 -7.36 13.07
C LYS A 57 -15.79 -7.04 11.61
N ASN A 58 -16.80 -7.05 10.74
CA ASN A 58 -16.60 -6.76 9.33
C ASN A 58 -16.64 -5.25 9.12
N VAL A 59 -15.59 -4.68 8.53
CA VAL A 59 -15.55 -3.27 8.15
C VAL A 59 -16.22 -3.09 6.79
N TRP A 60 -16.98 -2.02 6.64
CA TRP A 60 -17.67 -1.65 5.42
C TRP A 60 -17.40 -0.20 5.08
N ILE A 61 -17.38 0.12 3.80
CA ILE A 61 -17.35 1.49 3.28
C ILE A 61 -18.65 1.82 2.56
N LYS A 62 -19.10 3.07 2.67
CA LYS A 62 -20.19 3.64 1.87
C LYS A 62 -19.64 4.73 0.97
N ILE A 63 -19.74 4.54 -0.33
CA ILE A 63 -19.30 5.50 -1.34
C ILE A 63 -20.51 6.03 -2.13
N PRO A 64 -20.40 7.21 -2.74
CA PRO A 64 -21.43 7.70 -3.67
C PRO A 64 -21.64 6.71 -4.81
N SER A 65 -22.90 6.49 -5.18
CA SER A 65 -23.25 5.70 -6.36
C SER A 65 -23.39 6.60 -7.59
N LEU A 66 -23.53 5.98 -8.76
CA LEU A 66 -23.89 6.70 -9.99
C LEU A 66 -25.29 7.34 -9.93
N VAL A 67 -26.16 6.89 -9.02
CA VAL A 67 -27.47 7.46 -8.79
C VAL A 67 -27.38 8.54 -7.71
N LYS A 68 -27.78 9.77 -8.06
CA LYS A 68 -27.77 10.93 -7.16
C LYS A 68 -28.46 10.59 -5.83
N GLY A 69 -27.80 10.93 -4.72
CA GLY A 69 -28.31 10.72 -3.36
C GLY A 69 -28.25 9.28 -2.85
N LYS A 70 -27.90 8.30 -3.69
CA LYS A 70 -27.72 6.91 -3.27
C LYS A 70 -26.25 6.60 -3.05
N ARG A 71 -25.97 5.79 -2.02
CA ARG A 71 -24.64 5.28 -1.70
C ARG A 71 -24.62 3.76 -1.78
N ILE A 72 -23.50 3.19 -2.23
CA ILE A 72 -23.28 1.74 -2.28
C ILE A 72 -22.41 1.35 -1.09
N ALA A 73 -22.79 0.28 -0.39
CA ALA A 73 -22.01 -0.29 0.70
C ALA A 73 -21.14 -1.43 0.16
N ILE A 74 -19.83 -1.39 0.44
CA ILE A 74 -18.87 -2.40 0.01
C ILE A 74 -18.23 -3.02 1.27
N PRO A 75 -18.31 -4.35 1.44
CA PRO A 75 -17.64 -5.03 2.53
C PRO A 75 -16.13 -5.08 2.28
N LEU A 76 -15.34 -4.87 3.32
CA LEU A 76 -13.89 -5.07 3.27
C LEU A 76 -13.54 -6.41 3.89
N SER A 77 -12.48 -7.04 3.36
CA SER A 77 -11.89 -8.26 3.92
C SER A 77 -10.98 -8.00 5.12
N THR A 78 -10.91 -6.76 5.60
CA THR A 78 -10.08 -6.32 6.74
C THR A 78 -10.93 -5.84 7.91
N ASN A 79 -10.34 -5.90 9.11
CA ASN A 79 -10.93 -5.35 10.32
C ASN A 79 -10.44 -3.91 10.61
N VAL A 80 -9.55 -3.38 9.76
CA VAL A 80 -8.97 -2.04 9.87
C VAL A 80 -9.78 -1.06 9.03
N ALA A 81 -10.16 0.08 9.61
CA ALA A 81 -10.83 1.15 8.89
C ALA A 81 -9.83 1.87 7.97
N PRO A 82 -10.10 1.99 6.66
CA PRO A 82 -9.20 2.68 5.75
C PRO A 82 -9.20 4.18 6.02
N LYS A 83 -8.05 4.81 5.83
CA LYS A 83 -7.83 6.25 5.97
C LYS A 83 -7.28 6.83 4.68
N GLY A 84 -7.50 8.13 4.47
CA GLY A 84 -7.02 8.84 3.29
C GLY A 84 -7.84 8.57 2.04
N ASN A 85 -7.28 8.86 0.87
CA ASN A 85 -7.96 8.64 -0.39
C ASN A 85 -7.98 7.14 -0.72
N LEU A 86 -9.11 6.66 -1.24
CA LEU A 86 -9.26 5.28 -1.69
C LEU A 86 -9.10 5.21 -3.21
N ARG A 87 -8.41 4.17 -3.68
CA ARG A 87 -8.47 3.74 -5.08
C ARG A 87 -9.31 2.48 -5.15
N ILE A 88 -10.46 2.59 -5.81
CA ILE A 88 -11.32 1.45 -6.10
C ILE A 88 -10.97 0.95 -7.49
N ILE A 89 -10.70 -0.35 -7.62
CA ILE A 89 -10.40 -0.97 -8.90
C ILE A 89 -11.42 -2.08 -9.17
N LEU A 90 -12.06 -2.01 -10.32
CA LEU A 90 -12.97 -3.06 -10.78
C LEU A 90 -12.18 -4.06 -11.61
N ARG A 91 -12.03 -5.29 -11.11
CA ARG A 91 -11.32 -6.38 -11.80
C ARG A 91 -12.20 -7.61 -11.88
N HIS A 92 -12.66 -7.93 -13.09
CA HIS A 92 -13.57 -9.07 -13.33
C HIS A 92 -14.77 -9.00 -12.37
N GLU A 93 -14.98 -10.05 -11.57
CA GLU A 93 -16.07 -10.16 -10.58
C GLU A 93 -15.66 -9.70 -9.18
N LYS A 94 -14.57 -8.94 -9.06
CA LYS A 94 -14.04 -8.47 -7.79
C LYS A 94 -13.86 -6.95 -7.77
N ILE A 95 -14.04 -6.41 -6.58
CA ILE A 95 -13.77 -5.02 -6.26
C ILE A 95 -12.55 -5.01 -5.33
N GLU A 96 -11.52 -4.28 -5.73
CA GLU A 96 -10.35 -4.03 -4.91
C GLU A 96 -10.42 -2.61 -4.35
N VAL A 97 -10.13 -2.45 -3.05
CA VAL A 97 -10.04 -1.16 -2.39
C VAL A 97 -8.62 -1.00 -1.88
N HIS A 98 -7.86 -0.11 -2.50
CA HIS A 98 -6.48 0.21 -2.12
C HIS A 98 -6.46 1.55 -1.39
N TYR A 99 -5.67 1.65 -0.33
CA TYR A 99 -5.44 2.88 0.40
C TYR A 99 -4.02 2.85 0.95
N ALA A 100 -3.42 4.02 1.16
CA ALA A 100 -2.09 4.09 1.74
C ALA A 100 -2.18 3.85 3.25
N VAL A 101 -1.35 2.94 3.75
CA VAL A 101 -1.10 2.78 5.18
C VAL A 101 0.27 3.39 5.48
N GLU A 102 0.31 4.37 6.37
CA GLU A 102 1.56 4.79 6.99
C GLU A 102 2.02 3.65 7.90
N VAL A 103 3.18 3.09 7.58
CA VAL A 103 3.85 2.12 8.43
C VAL A 103 4.87 2.90 9.25
N GLU A 104 4.70 2.89 10.57
CA GLU A 104 5.78 3.35 11.44
C GLU A 104 6.92 2.33 11.32
N GLU A 105 8.04 2.77 10.75
CA GLU A 105 9.25 1.97 10.70
C GLU A 105 9.82 1.90 12.13
N THR A 106 9.57 0.77 12.81
CA THR A 106 10.31 0.47 14.04
C THR A 106 11.67 -0.07 13.64
N ASN A 107 12.72 0.66 13.98
CA ASN A 107 14.10 0.18 13.86
C ASN A 107 14.40 -0.79 15.02
N ASP A 108 13.58 -1.83 15.17
CA ASP A 108 13.84 -2.92 16.09
C ASP A 108 14.89 -3.85 15.46
N CYS A 109 16.07 -3.31 15.15
CA CYS A 109 17.22 -4.15 14.89
C CYS A 109 17.57 -4.82 16.21
N GLY A 110 17.24 -6.11 16.34
CA GLY A 110 17.76 -6.93 17.42
C GLY A 110 19.29 -6.83 17.45
N THR A 111 19.93 -7.27 18.54
CA THR A 111 21.39 -7.22 18.69
C THR A 111 22.17 -8.12 17.72
N GLN A 112 21.48 -8.85 16.85
CA GLN A 112 22.06 -9.77 15.88
C GLN A 112 22.22 -9.10 14.52
N THR A 113 23.41 -9.26 13.92
CA THR A 113 23.72 -8.77 12.58
C THR A 113 23.49 -9.90 11.58
N LEU A 114 22.53 -9.74 10.67
CA LEU A 114 22.23 -10.71 9.61
C LEU A 114 22.81 -10.23 8.28
N GLY A 115 23.83 -10.92 7.77
CA GLY A 115 24.41 -10.63 6.46
C GLY A 115 23.55 -11.26 5.36
N VAL A 116 22.91 -10.45 4.52
CA VAL A 116 22.13 -10.93 3.38
C VAL A 116 22.86 -10.58 2.09
N ASP A 117 23.43 -11.58 1.42
CA ASP A 117 24.05 -11.41 0.10
C ASP A 117 23.10 -11.82 -1.02
N LYS A 118 23.05 -11.01 -2.09
CA LYS A 118 22.24 -11.30 -3.28
C LYS A 118 23.15 -11.54 -4.48
N GLY A 119 23.41 -12.81 -4.75
CA GLY A 119 24.06 -13.24 -5.99
C GLY A 119 23.20 -12.97 -7.23
N PHE A 120 23.86 -12.69 -8.37
CA PHE A 120 23.26 -12.36 -9.66
C PHE A 120 22.38 -13.46 -10.30
N THR A 121 22.23 -14.63 -9.65
CA THR A 121 21.47 -15.79 -10.14
C THR A 121 20.43 -16.35 -9.15
N GLU A 122 20.09 -15.59 -8.10
CA GLU A 122 19.07 -15.86 -7.06
C GLU A 122 19.25 -17.13 -6.20
N VAL A 123 19.67 -16.97 -4.93
CA VAL A 123 18.96 -17.34 -3.69
C VAL A 123 19.60 -16.48 -2.57
N LEU A 124 18.79 -15.88 -1.69
CA LEU A 124 19.31 -15.17 -0.51
C LEU A 124 19.90 -16.19 0.47
N THR A 125 21.19 -16.08 0.75
CA THR A 125 21.90 -16.97 1.69
C THR A 125 22.31 -16.16 2.91
N ASP A 126 21.99 -16.69 4.08
CA ASP A 126 22.39 -16.13 5.37
C ASP A 126 23.83 -16.57 5.72
N SER A 127 24.52 -15.73 6.50
CA SER A 127 25.79 -15.96 7.19
C SER A 127 25.94 -17.35 7.83
N ASP A 128 24.84 -17.93 8.31
CA ASP A 128 24.82 -19.26 8.94
C ASP A 128 24.67 -20.43 7.94
N GLY A 129 24.81 -20.16 6.63
CA GLY A 129 24.67 -21.17 5.57
C GLY A 129 23.23 -21.60 5.30
N GLY A 130 22.26 -20.90 5.89
CA GLY A 130 20.84 -21.13 5.70
C GLY A 130 20.39 -20.73 4.31
N THR A 131 19.99 -21.70 3.50
CA THR A 131 19.30 -21.42 2.23
C THR A 131 17.86 -21.01 2.53
N LEU A 132 17.48 -19.76 2.26
CA LEU A 132 16.08 -19.33 2.33
C LEU A 132 15.30 -19.93 1.14
N ARG A 133 14.92 -21.21 1.23
CA ARG A 133 13.98 -21.81 0.26
C ARG A 133 12.62 -21.12 0.41
N ARG A 134 12.12 -20.60 -0.71
CA ARG A 134 10.80 -19.97 -0.91
C ARG A 134 9.73 -20.44 0.10
N LYS A 135 9.58 -19.74 1.22
CA LYS A 135 8.27 -19.64 1.88
C LYS A 135 7.48 -18.62 1.08
N SER A 136 6.56 -19.15 0.27
CA SER A 136 5.42 -18.49 -0.39
C SER A 136 5.37 -16.97 -0.20
N TRP A 137 5.81 -16.25 -1.23
CA TRP A 137 5.67 -14.80 -1.47
C TRP A 137 4.20 -14.32 -1.59
N ARG A 138 3.23 -14.99 -0.95
CA ARG A 138 1.81 -14.61 -1.01
C ARG A 138 1.33 -13.74 0.16
N SER A 139 2.11 -13.59 1.23
CA SER A 139 1.64 -12.88 2.43
C SER A 139 2.23 -11.48 2.62
N PHE A 140 3.15 -11.03 1.76
CA PHE A 140 3.74 -9.69 1.89
C PHE A 140 2.88 -8.57 1.28
N ASN A 141 1.95 -8.91 0.38
CA ASN A 141 1.08 -7.93 -0.30
C ASN A 141 -0.30 -7.73 0.37
N GLN A 142 -0.46 -8.10 1.65
CA GLN A 142 -1.66 -7.78 2.44
C GLN A 142 -1.42 -6.75 3.56
N ARG A 143 -0.24 -6.12 3.58
CA ARG A 143 0.04 -4.96 4.43
C ARG A 143 0.82 -3.89 3.66
N ILE A 144 0.20 -3.35 2.61
CA ILE A 144 0.42 -1.96 2.16
C ILE A 144 -0.94 -1.42 1.72
#